data_AF-A0A9D6DFU1-F1
#
_entry.id   AF-A0A9D6DFU1-F1
#
_cell.length_a   1.000
_cell.length_b   1.000
_cell.length_c   1.000
_cell.angle_alpha   90.00
_cell.angle_beta   90.00
_cell.angle_gamma   90.00
#
_symmetry.space_group_name_H-M   'P 1'
#
loop_
_entity.id
_entity.type
_entity.pdbx_description
1 polymer ?
#
loop_
_entity_poly.entity_id
_entity_poly.type
_entity_poly.pdbx_seq_one_letter_code
_entity_poly.pdbx_strand_id
1 'polypeptide(L)'
;MTDLVTEARARTLELIADLEDEQLVGPRLKIVNPLLWEIGHVAWFQERWMLRHDGRTPPVRADGDTLWDSAAVPHEIRWDLPLPSRQGTLEFMAEVVDRVLARIGSEAPARDLTYFCLLTVFHEDMH
;
A
#
# COMPACT_ATOMS: atom_id res chain seq x y z
N MET A 1 -12.15 -13.14 2.64
CA MET A 1 -11.44 -11.88 2.91
C MET A 1 -9.95 -12.07 2.70
N THR A 2 -9.32 -13.09 3.30
CA THR A 2 -7.91 -13.45 3.03
C THR A 2 -7.62 -13.59 1.54
N ASP A 3 -8.44 -14.34 0.81
CA ASP A 3 -8.21 -14.60 -0.61
C ASP A 3 -8.25 -13.32 -1.45
N LEU A 4 -9.19 -12.41 -1.15
CA LEU A 4 -9.29 -11.11 -1.82
C LEU A 4 -8.05 -10.24 -1.59
N VAL A 5 -7.56 -10.19 -0.35
CA VAL A 5 -6.35 -9.44 -0.01
C VAL A 5 -5.12 -10.04 -0.69
N THR A 6 -5.00 -11.37 -0.70
CA THR A 6 -3.88 -12.06 -1.35
C THR A 6 -3.93 -11.90 -2.87
N GLU A 7 -5.11 -11.99 -3.48
CA GLU A 7 -5.30 -11.83 -4.93
C GLU A 7 -4.94 -10.41 -5.39
N ALA A 8 -5.46 -9.37 -4.73
CA ALA A 8 -5.15 -7.98 -5.06
C ALA A 8 -3.64 -7.72 -4.97
N ARG A 9 -3.00 -8.13 -3.86
CA ARG A 9 -1.55 -7.97 -3.69
C ARG A 9 -0.75 -8.74 -4.73
N ALA A 10 -1.14 -9.99 -5.02
CA ALA A 10 -0.46 -10.79 -6.04
C ALA A 10 -0.57 -10.13 -7.42
N ARG A 11 -1.72 -9.55 -7.75
CA ARG A 11 -1.93 -8.84 -9.01
C ARG A 11 -1.07 -7.59 -9.11
N THR A 12 -0.99 -6.77 -8.07
CA THR A 12 -0.10 -5.60 -8.05
C THR A 12 1.36 -6.00 -8.25
N LEU A 13 1.81 -7.08 -7.60
CA LEU A 13 3.19 -7.58 -7.77
C LEU A 13 3.44 -8.12 -9.18
N GLU A 14 2.47 -8.81 -9.79
CA GLU A 14 2.56 -9.28 -11.17
C GLU A 14 2.71 -8.11 -12.15
N LEU A 15 1.96 -7.03 -11.97
CA LEU A 15 1.96 -5.86 -12.85
C LEU A 15 3.29 -5.09 -12.88
N ILE A 16 4.15 -5.28 -11.86
CA ILE A 16 5.46 -4.63 -11.78
C ILE A 16 6.62 -5.61 -11.92
N ALA A 17 6.35 -6.91 -12.13
CA ALA A 17 7.38 -7.94 -12.04
C ALA A 17 8.44 -7.82 -13.15
N ASP A 18 8.05 -7.34 -14.33
CA ASP A 18 8.89 -7.20 -15.52
C ASP A 18 9.47 -5.79 -15.72
N LEU A 19 9.24 -4.88 -14.77
CA LEU A 19 9.78 -3.53 -14.81
C LEU A 19 11.16 -3.46 -14.15
N GLU A 20 12.04 -2.67 -14.75
CA GLU A 20 13.32 -2.26 -14.15
C GLU A 20 13.11 -1.10 -13.14
N ASP A 21 14.10 -0.87 -12.27
CA ASP A 21 14.00 0.14 -11.21
C ASP A 21 13.78 1.56 -11.77
N GLU A 22 14.41 1.92 -12.89
CA GLU A 22 14.19 3.20 -13.57
C GLU A 22 12.77 3.35 -14.13
N GLN A 23 12.17 2.23 -14.57
CA GLN A 23 10.79 2.23 -15.09
C GLN A 23 9.76 2.41 -13.96
N LEU A 24 10.09 1.97 -12.74
CA LEU A 24 9.25 2.20 -11.56
C LEU A 24 9.21 3.67 -11.12
N VAL A 25 10.24 4.46 -11.47
CA VAL A 25 10.20 5.90 -11.27
C VAL A 25 9.43 6.57 -12.43
N GLY A 26 9.78 6.20 -13.66
CA GLY A 26 9.11 6.71 -14.86
C GLY A 26 9.22 8.23 -15.05
N PRO A 27 8.59 8.79 -16.11
CA PRO A 27 8.62 10.22 -16.36
C PRO A 27 7.70 11.00 -15.42
N ARG A 28 8.11 12.22 -15.04
CA ARG A 28 7.25 13.16 -14.32
C ARG A 28 6.19 13.75 -15.26
N LEU A 29 4.96 13.26 -15.16
CA LEU A 29 3.81 13.77 -15.90
C LEU A 29 2.68 14.14 -14.93
N LYS A 30 1.86 15.13 -15.30
CA LYS A 30 0.77 15.66 -14.45
C LYS A 30 -0.37 14.67 -14.15
N ILE A 31 -0.38 13.52 -14.81
CA ILE A 31 -1.53 12.59 -14.84
C ILE A 31 -1.20 11.17 -14.35
N VAL A 32 0.07 10.88 -14.05
CA VAL A 32 0.50 9.60 -13.48
C VAL A 32 1.31 9.85 -12.23
N ASN A 33 1.50 8.85 -11.39
CA ASN A 33 2.45 8.88 -10.29
C ASN A 33 3.65 8.00 -10.62
N PRO A 34 4.80 8.17 -9.94
CA PRO A 34 5.86 7.18 -10.02
C PRO A 34 5.34 5.85 -9.46
N LEU A 35 5.48 4.75 -10.19
CA LEU A 35 4.96 3.44 -9.79
C LEU A 35 5.55 2.97 -8.45
N LEU A 36 6.81 3.30 -8.17
CA LEU A 36 7.43 3.03 -6.87
C LEU A 36 6.68 3.71 -5.71
N TRP A 37 6.15 4.91 -5.95
CA TRP A 37 5.30 5.59 -4.97
C TRP A 37 3.93 4.92 -4.88
N GLU A 38 3.34 4.54 -6.01
CA GLU A 38 2.00 3.91 -6.05
C GLU A 38 1.93 2.60 -5.28
N ILE A 39 2.88 1.68 -5.51
CA ILE A 39 2.88 0.39 -4.82
C ILE A 39 3.13 0.53 -3.30
N GLY A 40 3.90 1.55 -2.90
CA GLY A 40 4.04 1.89 -1.49
C GLY A 40 2.78 2.54 -0.92
N HIS A 41 2.07 3.33 -1.72
CA HIS A 41 0.83 3.99 -1.34
C HIS A 41 -0.32 3.01 -1.11
N VAL A 42 -0.53 2.03 -1.99
CA VAL A 42 -1.60 1.03 -1.77
C VAL A 42 -1.35 0.20 -0.51
N ALA A 43 -0.08 -0.16 -0.21
CA ALA A 43 0.26 -0.83 1.04
C ALA A 43 0.10 0.09 2.26
N TRP A 44 0.52 1.36 2.18
CA TRP A 44 0.28 2.33 3.24
C TRP A 44 -1.21 2.53 3.50
N PHE A 45 -2.03 2.61 2.46
CA PHE A 45 -3.48 2.78 2.58
C PHE A 45 -4.09 1.57 3.29
N GLN A 46 -3.71 0.36 2.87
CA GLN A 46 -4.13 -0.87 3.52
C GLN A 46 -3.73 -0.91 5.01
N GLU A 47 -2.48 -0.58 5.34
CA GLU A 47 -1.99 -0.47 6.72
C GLU A 47 -2.77 0.55 7.55
N ARG A 48 -2.99 1.75 6.99
CA ARG A 48 -3.69 2.85 7.65
C ARG A 48 -5.08 2.43 8.11
N TRP A 49 -5.84 1.76 7.24
CA TRP A 49 -7.23 1.42 7.50
C TRP A 49 -7.42 0.09 8.21
N MET A 50 -6.61 -0.93 7.89
CA MET A 50 -6.75 -2.25 8.50
C MET A 50 -6.05 -2.37 9.85
N LEU A 51 -4.97 -1.62 10.10
CA LEU A 51 -4.12 -1.80 11.28
C LEU A 51 -4.14 -0.59 12.23
N ARG A 52 -4.19 0.63 11.69
CA ARG A 52 -4.04 1.85 12.51
C ARG A 52 -5.31 2.63 12.80
N HIS A 53 -6.35 2.49 11.97
CA HIS A 53 -7.50 3.41 12.01
C HIS A 53 -8.24 3.42 13.36
N ASP A 54 -8.32 2.25 14.01
CA ASP A 54 -8.93 2.10 15.33
C ASP A 54 -7.94 2.32 16.49
N GLY A 55 -6.72 2.79 16.20
CA GLY A 55 -5.70 3.12 17.19
C GLY A 55 -5.01 1.91 17.82
N ARG A 56 -5.16 0.70 17.27
CA ARG A 56 -4.64 -0.54 17.88
C ARG A 56 -3.17 -0.80 17.65
N THR A 57 -2.62 -0.37 16.51
CA THR A 57 -1.27 -0.75 16.10
C THR A 57 -0.45 0.48 15.74
N PRO A 58 0.83 0.56 16.16
CA PRO A 58 1.75 1.58 15.64
C PRO A 58 2.00 1.36 14.14
N PRO A 59 2.43 2.40 13.41
CA PRO A 59 2.75 2.22 12.01
C PRO A 59 3.88 1.24 11.79
N VAL A 60 3.82 0.51 10.67
CA VAL A 60 4.92 -0.36 10.23
C VAL A 60 6.18 0.47 9.99
N ARG A 61 6.00 1.68 9.42
CA ARG A 61 7.06 2.67 9.22
C ARG A 61 6.65 4.02 9.78
N ALA A 62 7.51 4.61 10.63
CA ALA A 62 7.24 5.90 11.25
C ALA A 62 7.12 7.07 10.25
N ASP A 63 7.79 6.97 9.10
CA ASP A 63 7.77 7.97 8.02
C ASP A 63 6.68 7.72 6.97
N GLY A 64 5.88 6.65 7.10
CA GLY A 64 4.93 6.24 6.06
C GLY A 64 3.92 7.31 5.65
N ASP A 65 3.37 8.05 6.62
CA ASP A 65 2.42 9.14 6.36
C ASP A 65 3.07 10.28 5.55
N THR A 66 4.37 10.55 5.75
CA THR A 66 5.09 11.59 5.01
C THR A 66 5.49 11.16 3.60
N LEU A 67 5.53 9.86 3.35
CA LEU A 67 5.90 9.30 2.06
C LEU A 67 4.68 9.04 1.19
N TRP A 68 3.60 8.50 1.74
CA TRP A 68 2.52 7.88 0.96
C TRP A 68 1.11 8.37 1.26
N ASP A 69 0.90 9.29 2.20
CA ASP A 69 -0.43 9.86 2.38
C ASP A 69 -0.80 10.75 1.20
N SER A 70 -1.67 10.24 0.31
CA SER A 70 -2.08 10.95 -0.90
C SER A 70 -2.79 12.29 -0.62
N ALA A 71 -3.35 12.47 0.58
CA ALA A 71 -3.99 13.72 0.98
C ALA A 71 -2.96 14.76 1.48
N ALA A 72 -1.87 14.30 2.09
CA ALA A 72 -0.84 15.18 2.65
C ALA A 72 0.35 15.43 1.68
N VAL A 73 0.64 14.47 0.80
CA VAL A 73 1.77 14.49 -0.13
C VAL A 73 1.32 14.98 -1.51
N PRO A 74 1.69 16.22 -1.91
CA PRO A 74 1.35 16.75 -3.23
C PRO A 74 1.89 15.88 -4.35
N HIS A 75 1.11 15.72 -5.43
CA HIS A 75 1.52 15.01 -6.64
C HIS A 75 2.89 15.47 -7.16
N GLU A 76 3.07 16.79 -7.23
CA GLU A 76 4.24 17.44 -7.79
C GLU A 76 5.55 17.14 -7.05
N ILE A 77 5.55 16.50 -5.88
CA ILE A 77 6.79 16.16 -5.15
C ILE A 77 7.09 14.65 -5.11
N ARG A 78 6.19 13.79 -5.61
CA ARG A 78 6.26 12.33 -5.41
C ARG A 78 7.51 11.66 -5.98
N TRP A 79 8.14 12.25 -7.00
CA TRP A 79 9.40 11.78 -7.59
C TRP A 79 10.65 12.13 -6.77
N ASP A 80 10.57 13.16 -5.94
CA ASP A 80 11.73 13.69 -5.20
C ASP A 80 11.72 13.26 -3.73
N LEU A 81 10.68 12.51 -3.31
CA LEU A 81 10.60 11.96 -1.97
C LEU A 81 11.72 10.96 -1.71
N PRO A 82 12.22 10.86 -0.48
CA PRO A 82 13.20 9.85 -0.09
C PRO A 82 12.53 8.47 0.07
N LEU A 83 11.95 7.96 -1.02
CA LEU A 83 11.29 6.66 -1.05
C LEU A 83 12.32 5.55 -0.77
N PRO A 84 11.91 4.46 -0.10
CA PRO A 84 12.72 3.24 -0.06
C PRO A 84 13.01 2.74 -1.47
N SER A 85 14.07 1.94 -1.60
CA SER A 85 14.32 1.20 -2.84
C SER A 85 13.15 0.29 -3.19
N ARG A 86 13.10 -0.21 -4.44
CA ARG A 86 12.12 -1.24 -4.82
C ARG A 86 12.04 -2.37 -3.80
N GLN A 87 13.19 -2.92 -3.41
CA GLN A 87 13.27 -3.98 -2.41
C GLN A 87 12.68 -3.55 -1.06
N GLY A 88 13.03 -2.36 -0.57
CA GLY A 88 12.50 -1.85 0.71
C GLY A 88 10.99 -1.58 0.67
N THR A 89 10.46 -1.16 -0.47
CA THR A 89 9.02 -0.98 -0.68
C THR A 89 8.31 -2.33 -0.74
N LEU A 90 8.87 -3.32 -1.44
CA LEU A 90 8.33 -4.69 -1.49
C LEU A 90 8.33 -5.36 -0.11
N GLU A 91 9.38 -5.16 0.70
CA GLU A 91 9.45 -5.63 2.09
C GLU A 91 8.36 -4.99 2.95
N PHE A 92 8.16 -3.68 2.82
CA PHE A 92 7.07 -2.98 3.48
C PHE A 92 5.70 -3.52 3.06
N MET A 93 5.47 -3.73 1.76
CA MET A 93 4.23 -4.32 1.25
C MET A 93 3.99 -5.71 1.84
N ALA A 94 5.02 -6.57 1.85
CA ALA A 94 4.93 -7.91 2.41
C ALA A 94 4.60 -7.89 3.91
N GLU A 95 5.26 -7.02 4.68
CA GLU A 95 4.98 -6.89 6.11
C GLU A 95 3.55 -6.40 6.39
N VAL A 96 3.04 -5.45 5.59
CA VAL A 96 1.65 -5.00 5.72
C VAL A 96 0.68 -6.14 5.44
N VAL A 97 0.85 -6.88 4.34
CA VAL A 97 -0.10 -7.95 3.99
C VAL A 97 -0.09 -9.06 5.03
N ASP A 98 1.07 -9.43 5.55
CA ASP A 98 1.20 -10.44 6.61
C ASP A 98 0.45 -10.03 7.88
N ARG A 99 0.61 -8.78 8.32
CA ARG A 99 -0.10 -8.24 9.49
C ARG A 99 -1.61 -8.17 9.27
N VAL A 100 -2.05 -7.81 8.06
CA VAL A 100 -3.48 -7.76 7.70
C VAL A 100 -4.10 -9.15 7.67
N LEU A 101 -3.42 -10.13 7.05
CA LEU A 101 -3.88 -11.52 7.02
C LEU A 101 -3.94 -12.11 8.43
N ALA A 102 -2.95 -11.81 9.29
CA ALA A 102 -2.96 -12.20 10.69
C ALA A 102 -4.15 -11.61 11.46
N ARG A 103 -4.50 -10.34 11.21
CA ARG A 103 -5.69 -9.71 11.79
C ARG A 103 -6.97 -10.38 11.33
N ILE A 104 -7.12 -10.58 10.02
CA ILE A 104 -8.30 -11.24 9.44
C ILE A 104 -8.46 -12.67 9.98
N GLY A 105 -7.35 -13.40 10.18
CA GLY A 105 -7.37 -14.76 10.71
C GLY A 105 -7.66 -14.87 12.21
N SER A 106 -7.47 -13.78 12.98
CA SER A 106 -7.64 -13.79 14.44
C SER A 106 -8.94 -13.13 14.93
N GLU A 107 -9.60 -12.33 14.09
CA GLU A 107 -10.85 -11.62 14.43
C GLU A 107 -12.05 -12.23 13.69
N ALA A 108 -13.20 -12.33 14.38
CA ALA A 108 -14.45 -12.65 13.70
C ALA A 108 -14.83 -11.51 12.72
N PRO A 109 -15.46 -11.80 11.57
CA PRO A 109 -15.81 -10.80 10.57
C PRO A 109 -16.88 -9.84 11.09
N ALA A 110 -16.45 -8.77 11.76
CA ALA A 110 -17.28 -7.65 12.15
C ALA A 110 -17.53 -6.71 10.96
N ARG A 111 -18.57 -5.87 11.06
CA ARG A 111 -18.93 -4.91 10.01
C ARG A 111 -17.74 -4.04 9.60
N ASP A 112 -17.05 -3.44 10.56
CA ASP A 112 -15.97 -2.50 10.29
C ASP A 112 -14.75 -3.20 9.68
N LEU A 113 -14.37 -4.38 10.19
CA LEU A 113 -13.30 -5.18 9.62
C LEU A 113 -13.59 -5.56 8.16
N THR A 114 -14.82 -5.98 7.88
CA THR A 114 -15.26 -6.33 6.52
C THR A 114 -15.25 -5.10 5.62
N TYR A 115 -15.76 -3.97 6.11
CA TYR A 115 -15.80 -2.72 5.37
C TYR A 115 -14.40 -2.24 4.99
N PHE A 116 -13.48 -2.12 5.96
CA PHE A 116 -12.12 -1.66 5.69
C PHE A 116 -11.31 -2.66 4.86
N CYS A 117 -11.58 -3.96 4.99
CA CYS A 117 -10.97 -4.97 4.12
C CYS A 117 -11.39 -4.74 2.66
N LEU A 118 -12.68 -4.58 2.38
CA LEU A 118 -13.16 -4.35 1.02
C LEU A 118 -12.73 -2.98 0.49
N LEU A 119 -12.73 -1.94 1.34
CA LEU A 119 -12.25 -0.61 0.98
C LEU A 119 -10.80 -0.67 0.50
N THR A 120 -9.93 -1.36 1.23
CA THR A 120 -8.50 -1.42 0.92
C THR A 120 -8.20 -2.32 -0.28
N VAL A 121 -8.94 -3.43 -0.46
CA VAL A 121 -8.87 -4.26 -1.66
C VAL A 121 -9.28 -3.46 -2.90
N PHE A 122 -10.45 -2.83 -2.89
CA PHE A 122 -10.93 -2.06 -4.05
C PHE A 122 -10.09 -0.81 -4.31
N HIS A 123 -9.48 -0.23 -3.28
CA HIS A 123 -8.49 0.81 -3.45
C HIS A 123 -7.24 0.29 -4.16
N GLU A 124 -6.69 -0.86 -3.76
CA GLU A 124 -5.54 -1.46 -4.43
C GLU A 124 -5.87 -1.85 -5.87
N ASP A 125 -7.05 -2.42 -6.15
CA ASP A 125 -7.49 -2.79 -7.51
C ASP A 125 -7.74 -1.58 -8.45
N MET A 126 -7.97 -0.39 -7.88
CA MET A 126 -8.17 0.84 -8.65
C MET A 126 -6.85 1.44 -9.15
N HIS A 127 -5.75 1.19 -8.41
CA HIS A 127 -4.42 1.72 -8.70
C HIS A 127 -3.67 0.85 -9.70
#